data_AF-A0A1R1Y5S2-F1
#
_entry.id   AF-A0A1R1Y5S2-F1
#
_cell.length_a   1.000
_cell.length_b   1.000
_cell.length_c   1.000
_cell.angle_alpha   90.00
_cell.angle_beta   90.00
_cell.angle_gamma   90.00
#
_symmetry.space_group_name_H-M   'P 1'
#
loop_
_entity.id
_entity.type
_entity.pdbx_description
1 polymer ?
#
loop_
_entity_poly.entity_id
_entity_poly.type
_entity_poly.pdbx_seq_one_letter_code
_entity_poly.pdbx_strand_id
1 'polypeptide(L)'
;MNSSKSNFSEIIPKELLGKRAIDVCIDRGGTFTDCIGMFPILIHDTQNSEPKYETKTIVIKLLSKDPTHYPDAPREGIRRILQIATGIEHPRDKPLDTSNLGT
;
A
#
# COMPACT_ATOMS: atom_id res chain seq x y z
N MET A 1 -24.26 12.91 -3.33
CA MET A 1 -23.08 12.43 -2.57
C MET A 1 -22.40 11.39 -3.44
N ASN A 2 -21.28 11.75 -4.04
CA ASN A 2 -20.55 10.88 -4.95
C ASN A 2 -19.91 9.76 -4.14
N SER A 3 -20.54 8.58 -4.11
CA SER A 3 -19.88 7.34 -3.72
C SER A 3 -18.73 7.16 -4.69
N SER A 4 -17.51 7.45 -4.26
CA SER A 4 -16.31 7.11 -5.03
C SER A 4 -16.36 5.62 -5.28
N LYS A 5 -16.54 5.23 -6.55
CA LYS A 5 -16.23 3.89 -6.98
C LYS A 5 -14.73 3.75 -6.74
N SER A 6 -14.32 3.18 -5.62
CA SER A 6 -12.96 2.70 -5.46
C SER A 6 -12.75 1.73 -6.61
N ASN A 7 -11.86 2.07 -7.56
CA ASN A 7 -11.51 1.19 -8.66
C ASN A 7 -10.97 -0.11 -8.04
N PHE A 8 -11.81 -1.15 -7.95
CA PHE A 8 -11.41 -2.44 -7.38
C PHE A 8 -10.25 -3.08 -8.16
N SER A 9 -10.01 -2.64 -9.41
CA SER A 9 -8.86 -3.00 -10.24
C SER A 9 -7.53 -2.37 -9.79
N GLU A 10 -7.53 -1.54 -8.75
CA GLU A 10 -6.35 -0.78 -8.31
C GLU A 10 -5.84 -1.15 -6.92
N ILE A 11 -6.54 -2.04 -6.23
CA ILE A 11 -6.21 -2.56 -4.91
C ILE A 11 -5.91 -4.05 -4.98
N ILE A 12 -5.31 -4.59 -3.92
CA ILE A 12 -5.02 -6.00 -3.80
C ILE A 12 -6.32 -6.84 -3.85
N PRO A 13 -6.32 -7.96 -4.58
CA PRO A 13 -7.42 -8.92 -4.57
C PRO A 13 -7.71 -9.41 -3.14
N LYS A 14 -9.00 -9.58 -2.80
CA LYS A 14 -9.44 -9.91 -1.44
C LYS A 14 -8.88 -11.25 -0.95
N GLU A 15 -8.72 -12.20 -1.86
CA GLU A 15 -8.15 -13.52 -1.64
C GLU A 15 -6.67 -13.49 -1.22
N LEU A 16 -5.96 -12.38 -1.48
CA LEU A 16 -4.56 -12.18 -1.10
C LEU A 16 -4.40 -11.35 0.19
N LEU A 17 -5.49 -10.85 0.77
CA LEU A 17 -5.44 -10.20 2.08
C LEU A 17 -5.01 -11.21 3.16
N GLY A 18 -4.10 -10.78 4.04
CA GLY A 18 -3.46 -11.61 5.07
C GLY A 18 -2.45 -12.62 4.53
N LYS A 19 -2.11 -12.56 3.23
CA LYS A 19 -1.20 -13.51 2.57
C LYS A 19 0.19 -12.92 2.30
N ARG A 20 0.58 -11.85 3.01
CA ARG A 20 1.92 -11.24 2.91
C ARG A 20 2.29 -10.84 1.47
N ALA A 21 1.32 -10.27 0.73
CA ALA A 21 1.43 -10.00 -0.69
C ALA A 21 1.78 -8.53 -1.01
N ILE A 22 2.17 -7.73 -0.01
CA ILE A 22 2.59 -6.34 -0.17
C ILE A 22 4.05 -6.21 0.25
N ASP A 23 4.93 -5.99 -0.73
CA ASP A 23 6.33 -5.70 -0.47
C ASP A 23 6.54 -4.20 -0.26
N VAL A 24 7.36 -3.85 0.73
CA VAL A 24 7.68 -2.45 1.04
C VAL A 24 9.19 -2.27 1.16
N CYS A 25 9.74 -1.39 0.34
CA CYS A 25 11.13 -0.95 0.43
C CYS A 25 11.18 0.46 1.00
N ILE A 26 12.07 0.70 1.97
CA ILE A 26 12.24 2.01 2.62
C ILE A 26 13.71 2.42 2.51
N ASP A 27 13.95 3.63 1.99
CA ASP A 27 15.24 4.31 2.05
C ASP A 27 15.14 5.56 2.90
N ARG A 28 15.90 5.59 4.00
CA ARG A 28 15.93 6.73 4.93
C ARG A 28 17.04 7.67 4.49
N GLY A 29 16.67 8.85 3.99
CA GLY A 29 17.59 9.94 3.68
C GLY A 29 17.59 11.05 4.73
N GLY A 30 18.46 12.05 4.51
CA GLY A 30 18.56 13.23 5.37
C GLY A 30 17.33 14.13 5.32
N THR A 31 16.94 14.56 4.11
CA THR A 31 15.76 15.42 3.92
C THR A 31 14.49 14.61 3.70
N PHE A 32 14.58 13.54 2.91
CA PHE A 32 13.43 12.73 2.53
C PHE A 32 13.63 11.26 2.85
N THR A 33 12.53 10.58 3.17
CA THR A 33 12.41 9.13 3.22
C THR A 33 11.62 8.69 2.01
N ASP A 34 12.19 7.81 1.20
CA ASP A 34 11.58 7.25 0.00
C ASP A 34 11.03 5.86 0.32
N CYS A 35 9.77 5.61 -0.06
CA CYS A 35 9.07 4.38 0.22
C CYS A 35 8.49 3.84 -1.08
N ILE A 36 8.73 2.57 -1.38
CA ILE A 36 8.18 1.88 -2.54
C ILE A 36 7.29 0.75 -2.04
N GLY A 37 6.06 0.70 -2.53
CA GLY A 37 5.12 -0.40 -2.28
C GLY A 37 4.87 -1.18 -3.57
N MET A 38 4.91 -2.50 -3.50
CA MET A 38 4.62 -3.38 -4.63
C MET A 38 3.58 -4.42 -4.21
N PHE A 39 2.52 -4.59 -4.99
CA PHE A 39 1.45 -5.54 -4.68
C PHE A 39 0.70 -5.98 -5.93
N PRO A 40 0.13 -7.20 -5.96
CA PRO A 40 -0.63 -7.68 -7.11
C PRO A 40 -1.99 -6.97 -7.19
N ILE A 41 -2.41 -6.63 -8.42
CA ILE A 41 -3.76 -6.18 -8.75
C ILE A 41 -4.38 -7.13 -9.76
N LEU A 42 -5.71 -7.30 -9.70
CA LEU A 42 -6.42 -8.11 -10.67
C LEU A 42 -6.53 -7.35 -12.00
N ILE A 43 -6.13 -8.00 -13.09
CA ILE A 43 -6.37 -7.52 -14.45
C ILE A 43 -7.40 -8.42 -15.11
N HIS A 44 -8.45 -7.81 -15.68
CA HIS A 44 -9.46 -8.57 -16.42
C HIS A 44 -8.89 -9.01 -17.76
N ASP A 45 -8.63 -10.31 -17.91
CA ASP A 45 -8.45 -10.93 -19.21
C ASP A 45 -9.83 -11.37 -19.71
N THR A 46 -10.34 -10.72 -20.76
CA THR A 46 -11.65 -11.04 -21.34
C THR A 46 -11.65 -12.37 -22.11
N GLN A 47 -10.49 -13.03 -22.23
CA GLN A 47 -10.32 -14.21 -23.06
C GLN A 47 -10.10 -15.50 -22.25
N ASN A 48 -9.83 -15.42 -20.94
CA ASN A 48 -9.55 -16.59 -20.10
C ASN A 48 -10.38 -16.58 -18.80
N SER A 49 -10.78 -17.77 -18.35
CA SER A 49 -11.56 -17.95 -17.10
C SER A 49 -10.73 -17.83 -15.82
N GLU A 50 -9.40 -17.84 -15.91
CA GLU A 50 -8.49 -17.78 -14.77
C GLU A 50 -8.11 -16.32 -14.41
N PRO A 51 -8.02 -15.98 -13.11
CA PRO A 51 -7.61 -14.65 -12.69
C PRO A 51 -6.17 -14.37 -13.09
N LYS A 52 -5.93 -13.19 -13.66
CA LYS A 52 -4.59 -12.73 -14.02
C LYS A 52 -4.22 -11.54 -13.15
N TYR A 53 -2.97 -11.52 -12.68
CA TYR A 53 -2.46 -10.46 -11.82
C TYR A 53 -1.32 -9.70 -12.51
N GLU A 54 -1.24 -8.42 -12.19
CA GLU A 54 -0.09 -7.57 -12.50
C GLU A 54 0.43 -6.94 -11.21
N THR A 55 1.74 -6.71 -11.13
CA THR A 55 2.32 -5.98 -10.00
C THR A 55 2.08 -4.49 -10.17
N LYS A 56 1.34 -3.88 -9.24
CA LYS A 56 1.25 -2.44 -9.10
C LYS A 56 2.38 -1.95 -8.20
N THR A 57 3.09 -0.93 -8.66
CA THR A 57 4.12 -0.23 -7.90
C THR A 57 3.65 1.17 -7.55
N ILE A 58 3.83 1.56 -6.29
CA ILE A 58 3.58 2.92 -5.81
C ILE A 58 4.83 3.48 -5.14
N VAL A 59 5.05 4.79 -5.30
CA VAL A 59 6.19 5.51 -4.71
C VAL A 59 5.66 6.63 -3.83
N ILE A 60 6.16 6.71 -2.59
CA ILE A 60 5.83 7.74 -1.62
C ILE A 60 7.13 8.39 -1.15
N LYS A 61 7.18 9.72 -1.22
CA LYS A 61 8.27 10.53 -0.67
C LYS A 61 7.74 11.33 0.51
N LEU A 62 8.40 11.20 1.66
CA LEU A 62 8.06 11.91 2.89
C LEU A 62 9.24 12.77 3.33
N LEU A 63 8.97 13.90 4.01
CA LEU A 63 10.02 14.57 4.77
C LEU A 63 10.50 13.61 5.86
N SER A 64 11.81 13.47 6.02
CA SER A 64 12.37 12.57 7.05
C SER A 64 12.01 13.02 8.47
N LYS A 65 11.71 14.30 8.67
CA LYS A 65 11.27 14.87 9.95
C LYS A 65 10.12 15.85 9.73
N ASP A 66 8.93 15.43 10.16
CA ASP A 66 7.71 16.23 10.06
C ASP A 66 6.75 15.92 11.25
N PRO A 67 7.16 16.29 12.48
CA PRO A 67 6.48 15.85 13.70
C PRO A 67 5.05 16.39 13.84
N THR A 68 4.66 17.41 13.07
CA THR A 68 3.28 17.92 13.08
C THR A 68 2.32 16.99 12.35
N HIS A 69 2.81 16.12 11.45
CA HIS A 69 1.98 15.24 10.64
C HIS A 69 2.19 13.76 10.95
N TYR A 70 3.42 13.34 11.26
CA TYR A 70 3.75 11.97 11.65
C TYR A 70 5.02 11.90 12.49
N PRO A 71 5.08 11.00 13.50
CA PRO A 71 6.24 10.87 14.37
C PRO A 71 7.41 10.12 13.70
N ASP A 72 7.14 9.28 12.70
CA ASP A 72 8.13 8.42 12.06
C ASP A 72 7.81 8.27 10.55
N ALA A 73 8.74 8.70 9.70
CA ALA A 73 8.54 8.69 8.25
C ALA A 73 8.48 7.26 7.66
N PRO A 74 9.37 6.30 8.03
CA PRO A 74 9.25 4.90 7.61
C PRO A 74 7.87 4.30 7.89
N ARG A 75 7.38 4.40 9.13
CA ARG A 75 6.07 3.90 9.53
C ARG A 75 4.94 4.58 8.77
N GLU A 76 5.00 5.89 8.57
CA GLU A 76 4.01 6.62 7.80
C GLU A 76 4.00 6.19 6.32
N GLY A 77 5.17 5.90 5.75
CA GLY A 77 5.31 5.33 4.41
C GLY A 77 4.60 3.99 4.29
N ILE A 78 4.90 3.06 5.19
CA ILE A 78 4.24 1.75 5.27
C ILE A 78 2.72 1.92 5.45
N ARG A 79 2.27 2.79 6.35
CA ARG A 79 0.85 3.06 6.60
C ARG A 79 0.12 3.51 5.34
N ARG A 80 0.69 4.46 4.59
CA ARG A 80 0.09 4.98 3.35
C ARG A 80 0.08 3.90 2.26
N ILE A 81 1.15 3.12 2.13
CA ILE A 81 1.21 2.00 1.18
C ILE A 81 0.12 0.98 1.48
N LEU A 82 0.00 0.54 2.74
CA LEU A 82 -1.04 -0.40 3.16
C LEU A 82 -2.45 0.14 2.87
N GLN A 83 -2.71 1.41 3.19
CA GLN A 83 -4.02 2.03 2.92
C GLN A 83 -4.34 2.13 1.43
N ILE A 84 -3.36 2.45 0.58
CA ILE A 84 -3.54 2.49 -0.88
C ILE A 84 -3.75 1.08 -1.42
N ALA A 85 -2.92 0.12 -1.00
CA ALA A 85 -2.94 -1.24 -1.51
C ALA A 85 -4.19 -2.00 -1.10
N THR A 86 -4.69 -1.80 0.12
CA THR A 86 -5.84 -2.56 0.65
C THR A 86 -7.17 -1.82 0.51
N GLY A 87 -7.15 -0.50 0.35
CA GLY A 87 -8.34 0.34 0.50
C GLY A 87 -8.89 0.41 1.93
N ILE A 88 -8.19 -0.16 2.91
CA ILE A 88 -8.57 -0.19 4.33
C ILE A 88 -7.93 1.01 5.03
N GLU A 89 -8.68 1.68 5.89
CA GLU A 89 -8.15 2.79 6.67
C GLU A 89 -7.15 2.29 7.73
N HIS A 90 -5.97 2.91 7.78
CA HIS A 90 -4.98 2.67 8.82
C HIS A 90 -4.77 3.94 9.65
N PRO A 91 -5.40 4.07 10.83
CA PRO A 91 -5.27 5.24 11.70
C PRO A 91 -3.82 5.47 12.18
N ARG A 92 -3.40 6.73 12.25
CA ARG A 92 -2.01 7.11 12.62
C ARG A 92 -1.65 6.82 14.07
N ASP A 93 -2.64 6.77 14.95
CA ASP A 93 -2.52 6.58 16.39
C ASP A 93 -2.57 5.10 16.81
N LYS A 94 -2.78 4.18 15.86
CA LYS A 94 -2.87 2.74 16.14
C LYS A 94 -1.67 1.96 15.60
N PRO A 95 -1.31 0.82 16.21
CA PRO A 95 -0.38 -0.13 15.61
C PRO A 95 -0.82 -0.51 14.20
N LEU A 96 0.15 -0.69 13.29
CA LEU A 96 -0.16 -1.19 11.95
C LEU A 96 -0.41 -2.69 12.02
N ASP A 97 -1.48 -3.15 11.38
CA ASP A 97 -1.61 -4.55 11.03
C ASP A 97 -0.60 -4.87 9.92
N THR A 98 0.33 -5.75 10.22
CA THR A 98 1.42 -6.17 9.32
C THR A 98 1.12 -7.50 8.61
N SER A 99 -0.08 -8.06 8.75
CA SER A 99 -0.48 -9.34 8.14
C SER A 99 -0.36 -9.38 6.60
N ASN A 100 -0.45 -8.22 5.95
CA ASN A 100 -0.31 -8.09 4.51
C ASN A 100 1.13 -7.87 4.03
N LEU A 101 2.08 -7.59 4.93
CA LEU A 101 3.46 -7.29 4.53
C LEU A 101 4.22 -8.57 4.17
N GLY A 102 4.88 -8.52 3.02
CA GLY A 102 5.86 -9.49 2.55
C GLY A 102 7.04 -9.65 3.51
N THR A 103 7.83 -10.70 3.29
CA THR A 103 9.06 -10.99 4.04
C THR A 103 10.29 -10.61 3.25
#